data_AF-A0A4Z0JRQ6-F1
#
_entry.id   AF-A0A4Z0JRQ6-F1
#
_cell.length_a   1.000
_cell.length_b   1.000
_cell.length_c   1.000
_cell.angle_alpha   90.00
_cell.angle_beta   90.00
_cell.angle_gamma   90.00
#
_symmetry.space_group_name_H-M   'P 1'
#
loop_
_entity.id
_entity.type
_entity.pdbx_description
1 polymer ?
#
loop_
_entity_poly.entity_id
_entity_poly.type
_entity_poly.pdbx_seq_one_letter_code
_entity_poly.pdbx_strand_id
1 'polypeptide(L)'
;MLFNNNEPIIFGVPLVMNPIYFVPMILSQPVAALIGWGIYSLIKFGINPAFQLGFPWITPPIITAFAEGGFIFALITVVAVAIHFIFYYPFFKYDDNKALEIENK
;
A
#
# COMPACT_ATOMS: atom_id res chain seq x y z
N MET A 1 4.96 8.44 0.96
CA MET A 1 3.66 7.76 1.19
C MET A 1 2.58 8.63 1.82
N LEU A 2 2.88 9.72 2.54
CA LEU A 2 1.84 10.56 3.19
C LEU A 2 0.84 11.21 2.21
N PHE A 3 1.24 11.47 0.96
CA PHE A 3 0.41 12.09 -0.07
C PHE A 3 0.29 11.24 -1.34
N ASN A 4 0.42 9.92 -1.21
CA ASN A 4 0.41 9.00 -2.35
C ASN A 4 1.46 9.28 -3.45
N ASN A 5 2.43 10.18 -3.20
CA ASN A 5 3.60 10.33 -4.06
C ASN A 5 4.65 9.28 -3.69
N ASN A 6 4.96 8.40 -4.64
CA ASN A 6 5.90 7.29 -4.50
C ASN A 6 7.26 7.59 -5.17
N GLU A 7 7.38 8.70 -5.89
CA GLU A 7 8.60 9.13 -6.60
C GLU A 7 9.88 9.13 -5.76
N PRO A 8 9.93 9.69 -4.53
CA PRO A 8 11.17 9.71 -3.75
C PRO A 8 11.69 8.32 -3.37
N ILE A 9 10.79 7.33 -3.26
CA ILE A 9 11.17 5.95 -2.96
C ILE A 9 11.61 5.24 -4.25
N ILE A 10 10.87 5.45 -5.34
CA ILE A 10 11.14 4.88 -6.68
C ILE A 10 12.48 5.34 -7.25
N PHE A 11 12.88 6.58 -6.98
CA PHE A 11 14.15 7.15 -7.44
C PHE A 11 15.28 7.08 -6.40
N GLY A 12 14.96 7.07 -5.10
CA GLY A 12 15.95 7.02 -4.02
C GLY A 12 16.54 5.63 -3.80
N VAL A 13 15.73 4.59 -3.96
CA VAL A 13 16.17 3.21 -4.11
C VAL A 13 15.91 2.89 -5.58
N PRO A 14 16.86 2.38 -6.39
CA PRO A 14 16.66 2.12 -7.80
C PRO A 14 15.69 0.94 -8.04
N LEU A 15 14.44 1.07 -7.59
CA LEU A 15 13.36 0.09 -7.67
C LEU A 15 13.01 -0.21 -9.12
N VAL A 16 13.08 0.80 -10.00
CA VAL A 16 12.82 0.65 -11.43
C VAL A 16 13.91 -0.16 -12.14
N MET A 17 15.16 -0.05 -11.69
CA MET A 17 16.30 -0.75 -12.30
C MET A 17 16.62 -2.09 -11.62
N ASN A 18 16.03 -2.36 -10.45
CA ASN A 18 16.26 -3.59 -9.70
C ASN A 18 15.13 -4.61 -9.98
N PRO A 19 15.38 -5.65 -10.82
CA PRO A 19 14.36 -6.63 -11.22
C PRO A 19 13.79 -7.43 -10.03
N ILE A 20 14.43 -7.42 -8.88
CA ILE A 20 13.92 -8.06 -7.65
C ILE A 20 12.65 -7.37 -7.15
N TYR A 21 12.54 -6.06 -7.34
CA TYR A 21 11.38 -5.27 -6.92
C TYR A 21 10.28 -5.16 -7.99
N PHE A 22 10.55 -5.67 -9.20
CA PHE A 22 9.55 -5.74 -10.26
C PHE A 22 8.35 -6.63 -9.88
N VAL A 23 8.64 -7.77 -9.24
CA VAL A 23 7.63 -8.72 -8.76
C VAL A 23 6.69 -8.09 -7.73
N PRO A 24 7.17 -7.52 -6.60
CA PRO A 24 6.28 -6.87 -5.65
C PRO A 24 5.60 -5.63 -6.24
N MET A 25 6.24 -4.88 -7.15
CA MET A 25 5.59 -3.76 -7.84
C MET A 25 4.34 -4.18 -8.59
N ILE A 26 4.42 -5.24 -9.41
CA ILE A 26 3.26 -5.71 -10.21
C ILE A 26 2.21 -6.36 -9.32
N LEU A 27 2.63 -7.12 -8.32
CA LEU A 27 1.71 -7.86 -7.44
C LEU A 27 1.04 -6.96 -6.40
N SER A 28 1.57 -5.77 -6.13
CA SER A 28 0.99 -4.86 -5.13
C SER A 28 -0.44 -4.43 -5.45
N GLN A 29 -0.77 -4.13 -6.73
CA GLN A 29 -2.11 -3.71 -7.13
C GLN A 29 -3.13 -4.86 -7.08
N PRO A 30 -2.85 -6.07 -7.60
CA PRO A 30 -3.71 -7.23 -7.39
C PRO A 30 -3.94 -7.55 -5.92
N VAL A 31 -2.88 -7.49 -5.09
CA VAL A 31 -2.99 -7.76 -3.64
C VAL A 31 -3.87 -6.70 -2.98
N ALA A 32 -3.67 -5.41 -3.28
CA ALA A 32 -4.52 -4.32 -2.78
C ALA A 32 -5.99 -4.52 -3.18
N ALA A 33 -6.24 -4.88 -4.45
CA ALA A 33 -7.58 -5.12 -4.96
C ALA A 33 -8.26 -6.32 -4.30
N LEU A 34 -7.53 -7.42 -4.07
CA LEU A 34 -8.04 -8.60 -3.37
C LEU A 34 -8.36 -8.29 -1.91
N ILE A 35 -7.49 -7.54 -1.23
CA ILE A 35 -7.72 -7.09 0.14
C ILE A 35 -8.99 -6.21 0.18
N GLY A 36 -9.08 -5.20 -0.67
CA GLY A 36 -10.24 -4.31 -0.76
C GLY A 36 -11.55 -5.05 -1.08
N TRP A 37 -11.50 -6.00 -2.02
CA TRP A 37 -12.66 -6.83 -2.37
C TRP A 37 -13.07 -7.78 -1.24
N GLY A 38 -12.10 -8.40 -0.55
CA GLY A 38 -12.36 -9.27 0.59
C GLY A 38 -13.00 -8.51 1.76
N ILE A 39 -12.49 -7.32 2.05
CA ILE A 39 -13.04 -6.40 3.05
C ILE A 39 -14.49 -6.02 2.69
N TYR A 40 -14.73 -5.58 1.46
CA TYR A 40 -16.06 -5.21 0.98
C TYR A 40 -17.05 -6.37 1.08
N SER A 41 -16.59 -7.60 0.80
CA SER A 41 -17.42 -8.81 0.88
C SER A 41 -17.73 -9.24 2.31
N LEU A 42 -16.81 -9.00 3.26
CA LEU A 42 -16.99 -9.30 4.69
C LEU A 42 -17.92 -8.29 5.38
N ILE A 43 -17.95 -7.06 4.88
CA ILE A 43 -18.60 -5.93 5.52
C ILE A 43 -19.80 -5.56 4.65
N LYS A 44 -20.93 -6.22 4.90
CA LYS A 44 -22.22 -5.92 4.28
C LYS A 44 -22.74 -4.56 4.76
N PHE A 45 -22.13 -3.47 4.32
CA PHE A 45 -22.65 -2.12 4.53
C PHE A 45 -23.25 -1.58 3.24
N GLY A 46 -24.36 -0.85 3.38
CA GLY A 46 -24.90 -0.05 2.28
C GLY A 46 -23.86 0.97 1.81
N ILE A 47 -23.85 1.24 0.51
CA ILE A 47 -22.93 2.19 -0.11
C ILE A 47 -23.11 3.56 0.56
N ASN A 48 -22.09 4.03 1.29
CA ASN A 48 -22.10 5.38 1.83
C ASN A 48 -21.97 6.37 0.67
N PRO A 49 -22.83 7.40 0.53
CA PRO A 49 -22.68 8.44 -0.48
C PRO A 49 -21.32 9.18 -0.43
N ALA A 50 -20.61 9.15 0.70
CA ALA A 50 -19.23 9.65 0.79
C ALA A 50 -18.22 8.91 -0.11
N PHE A 51 -18.51 7.65 -0.49
CA PHE A 51 -17.73 6.91 -1.47
C PHE A 51 -17.82 7.53 -2.89
N GLN A 52 -18.90 8.26 -3.17
CA GLN A 52 -19.13 8.94 -4.45
C GLN A 52 -18.55 10.36 -4.49
N LEU A 53 -18.11 10.88 -3.34
CA LEU A 53 -17.59 12.25 -3.21
C LEU A 53 -16.18 12.43 -3.81
N GLY A 54 -15.54 11.36 -4.30
CA GLY A 54 -14.34 11.43 -5.13
C GLY A 54 -13.21 12.22 -4.47
N PHE A 55 -12.64 11.69 -3.38
CA PHE A 55 -11.51 12.33 -2.71
C PHE A 55 -10.31 12.48 -3.67
N PRO A 56 -9.55 13.58 -3.59
CA PRO A 56 -8.31 13.73 -4.34
C PRO A 56 -7.36 12.55 -4.06
N TRP A 57 -6.72 12.01 -5.09
CA TRP A 57 -5.82 10.83 -4.99
C TRP A 57 -4.57 11.06 -4.12
N ILE A 58 -4.24 12.31 -3.80
CA ILE A 58 -3.17 12.70 -2.87
C ILE A 58 -3.61 12.66 -1.39
N THR A 59 -4.90 12.43 -1.12
CA THR A 59 -5.43 12.43 0.24
C THR A 59 -4.94 11.16 0.96
N PRO A 60 -4.45 11.26 2.21
CA PRO A 60 -4.01 10.09 2.95
C PRO A 60 -5.13 9.03 3.04
N PRO A 61 -4.84 7.75 2.73
CA PRO A 61 -5.86 6.72 2.58
C PRO A 61 -6.65 6.44 3.87
N ILE A 62 -6.06 6.73 5.04
CA ILE A 62 -6.74 6.59 6.34
C ILE A 62 -7.84 7.65 6.50
N ILE A 63 -7.59 8.87 6.02
CA ILE A 63 -8.54 9.99 6.11
C ILE A 63 -9.69 9.79 5.14
N THR A 64 -9.39 9.36 3.90
CA THR A 64 -10.43 9.03 2.92
C THR A 64 -11.31 7.89 3.42
N ALA A 65 -10.71 6.82 3.94
CA ALA A 65 -11.47 5.70 4.49
C ALA A 65 -12.33 6.08 5.70
N PHE A 66 -11.81 6.94 6.59
CA PHE A 66 -12.60 7.47 7.71
C PHE A 66 -13.80 8.30 7.22
N ALA A 67 -13.61 9.14 6.21
CA ALA A 67 -14.69 9.95 5.65
C ALA A 67 -15.72 9.11 4.87
N GLU A 68 -15.29 8.02 4.24
CA GLU A 68 -16.12 7.11 3.45
C GLU A 68 -16.96 6.14 4.29
N GLY A 69 -16.49 5.71 5.46
CA GLY A 69 -17.20 4.69 6.24
C GLY A 69 -16.94 4.72 7.74
N GLY A 70 -16.44 5.84 8.25
CA GLY A 70 -16.20 6.06 9.68
C GLY A 70 -15.03 5.23 10.22
N PHE A 71 -15.06 5.01 11.53
CA PHE A 71 -13.95 4.37 12.27
C PHE A 71 -13.64 2.94 11.79
N ILE A 72 -14.66 2.20 11.34
CA ILE A 72 -14.50 0.82 10.86
C ILE A 72 -13.64 0.81 9.59
N PHE A 73 -13.93 1.70 8.63
CA PHE A 73 -13.17 1.81 7.38
C PHE A 73 -11.74 2.31 7.62
N ALA A 74 -11.54 3.23 8.58
CA ALA A 74 -10.20 3.65 8.97
C ALA A 74 -9.37 2.48 9.53
N LEU A 75 -9.95 1.66 10.41
CA LEU A 75 -9.27 0.49 10.98
C LEU A 75 -8.88 -0.53 9.91
N ILE A 76 -9.79 -0.77 8.97
CA ILE A 76 -9.58 -1.66 7.82
C ILE A 76 -8.43 -1.18 6.96
N THR A 77 -8.38 0.12 6.64
CA THR A 77 -7.28 0.69 5.87
C THR A 77 -5.94 0.55 6.59
N VAL A 78 -5.92 0.71 7.92
CA VAL A 78 -4.71 0.45 8.72
C VAL A 78 -4.27 -1.02 8.60
N VAL A 79 -5.20 -1.97 8.68
CA VAL A 79 -4.90 -3.39 8.48
C VAL A 79 -4.41 -3.68 7.07
N ALA A 80 -5.02 -3.08 6.04
CA ALA A 80 -4.59 -3.24 4.65
C ALA A 80 -3.16 -2.71 4.42
N VAL A 81 -2.83 -1.55 5.00
CA VAL A 81 -1.48 -0.99 4.98
C VAL A 81 -0.48 -1.91 5.70
N ALA A 82 -0.86 -2.51 6.83
CA ALA A 82 -0.02 -3.46 7.55
C ALA A 82 0.24 -4.73 6.72
N ILE A 83 -0.78 -5.28 6.04
CA ILE A 83 -0.63 -6.44 5.16
C ILE A 83 0.29 -6.09 3.98
N HIS A 84 0.13 -4.91 3.38
CA HIS A 84 1.03 -4.42 2.34
C HIS A 84 2.48 -4.31 2.83
N PHE A 85 2.69 -3.79 4.04
CA PHE A 85 4.02 -3.72 4.64
C PHE A 85 4.64 -5.11 4.80
N ILE A 86 3.86 -6.08 5.31
CA ILE A 86 4.33 -7.47 5.46
C ILE A 86 4.66 -8.10 4.11
N PHE A 87 3.87 -7.82 3.07
CA PHE A 87 4.11 -8.33 1.71
C PHE A 87 5.42 -7.77 1.11
N TYR A 88 5.72 -6.50 1.36
CA TYR A 88 6.95 -5.85 0.89
C TYR A 88 8.19 -6.17 1.75
N TYR A 89 8.00 -6.49 3.03
CA TYR A 89 9.07 -6.78 3.97
C TYR A 89 10.11 -7.83 3.51
N PRO A 90 9.75 -9.01 2.96
CA PRO A 90 10.75 -9.98 2.53
C PRO A 90 11.64 -9.46 1.38
N PHE A 91 11.08 -8.67 0.48
CA PHE A 91 11.83 -8.08 -0.63
C PHE A 91 12.78 -6.99 -0.14
N PHE A 92 12.31 -6.14 0.78
CA PHE A 92 13.13 -5.12 1.42
C PHE A 92 14.32 -5.75 2.17
N LYS A 93 14.07 -6.79 2.97
CA LYS A 93 15.11 -7.49 3.73
C LYS A 93 16.17 -8.14 2.83
N TYR A 94 15.77 -8.65 1.66
CA TYR A 94 16.71 -9.22 0.69
C TYR A 94 17.66 -8.16 0.13
N ASP A 95 17.14 -6.98 -0.19
CA ASP A 95 17.93 -5.86 -0.73
C ASP A 95 18.85 -5.24 0.32
N ASP A 96 18.37 -5.11 1.56
CA ASP A 96 19.14 -4.64 2.71
C ASP A 96 20.37 -5.55 2.96
N ASN A 97 20.18 -6.87 2.91
CA ASN A 97 21.29 -7.83 3.03
C ASN A 97 22.30 -7.69 1.88
N LYS A 98 21.85 -7.42 0.64
CA LYS A 98 22.75 -7.20 -0.50
C LYS A 98 23.55 -5.91 -0.37
N ALA A 99 22.92 -4.83 0.11
CA ALA A 99 23.61 -3.57 0.37
C ALA A 99 24.70 -3.77 1.44
N LEU A 100 24.38 -4.50 2.51
CA LEU A 100 25.33 -4.89 3.56
C LEU A 100 26.51 -5.71 3.01
N GLU A 101 26.29 -6.64 2.08
CA GLU A 101 27.39 -7.39 1.44
C GLU A 101 28.32 -6.50 0.61
N ILE A 102 27.80 -5.42 0.02
CA ILE A 102 28.57 -4.45 -0.75
C ILE A 102 29.35 -3.51 0.17
N GLU A 103 28.75 -3.04 1.27
CA GLU A 103 29.43 -2.18 2.26
C GLU A 103 30.57 -2.90 3.00
N ASN A 104 30.46 -4.21 3.20
CA ASN A 104 31.49 -5.02 3.87
C ASN A 104 32.62 -5.51 2.94
N LYS A 105 32.62 -5.10 1.67
CA LYS A 105 33.69 -5.36 0.69
C LYS A 105 34.56 -4.14 0.47
#